data_AF-A0A2E2HID0-F1
#
_entry.id   AF-A0A2E2HID0-F1
#
_cell.length_a   1.000
_cell.length_b   1.000
_cell.length_c   1.000
_cell.angle_alpha   90.00
_cell.angle_beta   90.00
_cell.angle_gamma   90.00
#
_symmetry.space_group_name_H-M   'P 1'
#
loop_
_entity.id
_entity.type
_entity.pdbx_description
1 polymer ?
#
loop_
_entity_poly.entity_id
_entity_poly.type
_entity_poly.pdbx_seq_one_letter_code
_entity_poly.pdbx_strand_id
1 'polypeptide(L)'
;MCSQDMDTTMPENVEIERRFLVDGRNQRPWIHNSTERIKITQWYIDLAQLVVSESEGTISYSNEVVVANLDHELCRILNNNPSWTVRIRRWNNTSFLTLKGPRSGAVASEYEWE
;
A
#
# COMPACT_ATOMS: atom_id res chain seq x y z
N MET A 1 -28.11 4.62 -29.50
CA MET A 1 -26.71 4.22 -29.74
C MET A 1 -25.84 5.12 -28.86
N CYS A 2 -25.33 4.59 -27.76
CA CYS A 2 -24.51 5.33 -26.80
C CYS A 2 -23.06 4.91 -27.05
N SER A 3 -22.28 5.74 -27.74
CA SER A 3 -20.82 5.62 -27.73
C SER A 3 -20.36 6.29 -26.44
N GLN A 4 -19.89 5.48 -25.49
CA GLN A 4 -19.04 5.98 -24.41
C GLN A 4 -17.61 5.96 -24.94
N ASP A 5 -17.09 7.14 -25.24
CA ASP A 5 -15.67 7.34 -25.48
C ASP A 5 -14.91 6.91 -24.21
N MET A 6 -14.22 5.77 -24.30
CA MET A 6 -13.23 5.38 -23.31
C MET A 6 -12.07 6.36 -23.42
N ASP A 7 -11.87 7.17 -22.39
CA ASP A 7 -10.70 8.02 -22.24
C ASP A 7 -9.44 7.12 -22.13
N THR A 8 -8.73 6.99 -23.26
CA THR A 8 -7.52 6.16 -23.43
C THR A 8 -6.23 6.96 -23.19
N THR A 9 -6.26 8.00 -22.36
CA THR A 9 -5.03 8.75 -22.06
C THR A 9 -4.21 8.02 -21.00
N MET A 10 -3.18 7.29 -21.45
CA MET A 10 -2.14 6.75 -20.57
C MET A 10 -1.50 7.91 -19.79
N PRO A 11 -1.37 7.82 -18.45
CA PRO A 11 -0.77 8.89 -17.67
C PRO A 11 0.67 9.18 -18.15
N GLU A 12 1.02 10.46 -18.24
CA GLU A 12 2.28 10.93 -18.84
C GLU A 12 3.55 10.39 -18.14
N ASN A 13 3.42 9.84 -16.92
CA ASN A 13 4.51 9.36 -16.08
C ASN A 13 4.34 7.90 -15.60
N VAL A 14 3.81 7.01 -16.45
CA VAL A 14 3.77 5.57 -16.11
C VAL A 14 5.16 4.95 -16.28
N GLU A 15 5.71 4.41 -15.19
CA GLU A 15 6.96 3.66 -15.23
C GLU A 15 6.85 2.43 -16.14
N ILE A 16 7.86 2.23 -17.00
CA ILE A 16 7.98 1.04 -17.85
C ILE A 16 9.04 0.13 -17.25
N GLU A 17 8.61 -1.04 -16.75
CA GLU A 17 9.48 -2.00 -16.07
C GLU A 17 9.37 -3.42 -16.64
N ARG A 18 10.45 -4.21 -16.51
CA ARG A 18 10.48 -5.65 -16.83
C ARG A 18 11.14 -6.42 -15.69
N ARG A 19 10.53 -7.55 -15.28
CA ARG A 19 11.02 -8.40 -14.19
C ARG A 19 11.63 -9.68 -14.75
N PHE A 20 12.76 -10.09 -14.17
CA PHE A 20 13.48 -11.31 -14.55
C PHE A 20 13.78 -12.14 -13.30
N LEU A 21 13.78 -13.46 -13.45
CA LEU A 21 14.37 -14.34 -12.44
C LEU A 21 15.88 -14.14 -12.45
N VAL A 22 16.47 -14.03 -11.26
CA VAL A 22 17.91 -13.90 -11.09
C VAL A 22 18.45 -15.19 -10.48
N ASP A 23 19.47 -15.77 -11.09
CA ASP A 23 20.09 -17.00 -10.58
C ASP A 23 20.96 -16.69 -9.35
N GLY A 24 20.40 -16.96 -8.17
CA GLY A 24 21.08 -16.73 -6.89
C GLY A 24 22.04 -17.82 -6.43
N ARG A 25 22.30 -18.88 -7.23
CA ARG A 25 23.09 -20.04 -6.77
C ARG A 25 24.61 -19.80 -6.74
N ASN A 26 25.12 -18.92 -7.62
CA ASN A 26 26.55 -18.69 -7.81
C ASN A 26 26.97 -17.30 -7.30
N GLN A 27 27.84 -16.58 -8.02
CA GLN A 27 28.20 -15.21 -7.67
C GLN A 27 26.96 -14.31 -7.68
N ARG A 28 26.80 -13.51 -6.62
CA ARG A 28 25.69 -12.57 -6.44
C ARG A 28 26.20 -11.14 -6.37
N PRO A 29 26.74 -10.57 -7.47
CA PRO A 29 27.32 -9.23 -7.46
C PRO A 29 26.31 -8.16 -7.03
N TRP A 30 25.01 -8.35 -7.29
CA TRP A 30 23.94 -7.47 -6.79
C TRP A 30 23.75 -7.47 -5.27
N ILE A 31 24.37 -8.41 -4.54
CA ILE A 31 24.42 -8.42 -3.07
C ILE A 31 25.80 -7.97 -2.58
N HIS A 32 26.87 -8.47 -3.19
CA HIS A 32 28.23 -8.29 -2.68
C HIS A 32 28.89 -6.99 -3.12
N ASN A 33 28.49 -6.44 -4.28
CA ASN A 33 29.00 -5.18 -4.82
C ASN A 33 28.00 -4.04 -4.69
N SER A 34 26.89 -4.25 -3.96
CA SER A 34 25.87 -3.23 -3.75
C SER A 34 26.41 -2.09 -2.87
N THR A 35 26.17 -0.85 -3.26
CA THR A 35 26.47 0.33 -2.43
C THR A 35 25.54 0.42 -1.21
N GLU A 36 24.31 -0.09 -1.32
CA GLU A 36 23.33 -0.09 -0.26
C GLU A 36 22.58 -1.43 -0.21
N ARG A 37 22.18 -1.83 0.99
CA ARG A 37 21.34 -3.01 1.23
C ARG A 37 20.18 -2.62 2.13
N ILE A 38 18.97 -2.72 1.59
CA ILE A 38 17.73 -2.50 2.32
C ILE A 38 17.10 -3.84 2.72
N LYS A 39 16.62 -3.94 3.97
CA LYS A 39 15.83 -5.08 4.42
C LYS A 39 14.35 -4.72 4.33
N ILE A 40 13.61 -5.47 3.54
CA ILE A 40 12.16 -5.32 3.40
C ILE A 40 11.47 -6.56 3.94
N THR A 41 10.53 -6.38 4.84
CA THR A 41 9.58 -7.42 5.27
C THR A 41 8.18 -6.84 5.16
N GLN A 42 7.22 -7.61 4.64
CA GLN A 42 5.87 -7.12 4.43
C GLN A 42 4.84 -8.21 4.69
N TRP A 43 3.66 -7.80 5.13
CA TRP A 43 2.53 -8.65 5.46
C TRP A 43 1.25 -8.02 4.95
N TYR A 44 0.42 -8.84 4.31
CA TYR A 44 -0.99 -8.50 4.09
C TYR A 44 -1.76 -9.00 5.31
N ILE A 45 -2.52 -8.11 5.94
CA ILE A 45 -3.25 -8.41 7.18
C ILE A 45 -4.75 -8.44 6.91
N ASP A 46 -5.46 -9.14 7.79
CA ASP A 46 -6.91 -9.28 7.68
C ASP A 46 -7.59 -7.95 8.02
N LEU A 47 -8.37 -7.44 7.06
CA LEU A 47 -9.15 -6.21 7.23
C LEU A 47 -10.14 -6.33 8.39
N ALA A 48 -10.66 -7.52 8.69
CA ALA A 48 -11.62 -7.72 9.77
C ALA A 48 -11.06 -7.39 11.17
N GLN A 49 -9.74 -7.35 11.30
CA GLN A 49 -9.04 -6.99 12.55
C GLN A 49 -8.68 -5.50 12.63
N LEU A 50 -8.96 -4.73 11.58
CA LEU A 50 -8.72 -3.31 11.52
C LEU A 50 -9.97 -2.54 11.97
N VAL A 51 -9.80 -1.61 12.91
CA VAL A 51 -10.90 -0.75 13.38
C VAL A 51 -10.51 0.70 13.19
N VAL A 52 -11.36 1.47 12.51
CA VAL A 52 -11.19 2.92 12.35
C VAL A 52 -12.15 3.63 13.29
N SER A 53 -11.60 4.37 14.26
CA SER A 53 -12.38 5.16 15.20
C SER A 53 -12.42 6.62 14.73
N GLU A 54 -13.60 7.07 14.30
CA GLU A 54 -13.80 8.48 13.94
C GLU A 54 -13.72 9.39 15.19
N SER A 55 -14.22 8.96 16.35
CA SER A 55 -14.21 9.80 17.56
C SER A 55 -12.80 10.03 18.10
N GLU A 56 -11.97 8.98 18.05
CA GLU A 56 -10.58 9.04 18.54
C GLU A 56 -9.58 9.46 17.45
N GLY A 57 -9.99 9.48 16.18
CA GLY A 57 -9.09 9.74 15.05
C GLY A 57 -7.97 8.71 14.96
N THR A 58 -8.30 7.41 15.10
CA THR A 58 -7.31 6.32 15.13
C THR A 58 -7.65 5.17 14.20
N ILE A 59 -6.62 4.46 13.77
CA ILE A 59 -6.73 3.10 13.22
C ILE A 59 -6.07 2.16 14.22
N SER A 60 -6.77 1.10 14.61
CA SER A 60 -6.21 0.03 15.42
C SER A 60 -6.21 -1.30 14.68
N TYR A 61 -5.26 -2.15 15.01
CA TYR A 61 -5.17 -3.53 14.55
C TYR A 61 -5.01 -4.45 15.75
N SER A 62 -5.87 -5.46 15.89
CA SER A 62 -5.85 -6.35 17.05
C SER A 62 -5.89 -5.60 18.40
N ASN A 63 -6.70 -4.54 18.48
CA ASN A 63 -6.84 -3.62 19.63
C ASN A 63 -5.63 -2.71 19.95
N GLU A 64 -4.57 -2.75 19.15
CA GLU A 64 -3.43 -1.84 19.29
C GLU A 64 -3.58 -0.68 18.32
N VAL A 65 -3.42 0.56 18.80
CA VAL A 65 -3.45 1.76 17.94
C VAL A 65 -2.19 1.77 17.07
N VAL A 66 -2.36 1.68 15.76
CA VAL A 66 -1.28 1.67 14.77
C VAL A 66 -1.15 3.00 14.03
N VAL A 67 -2.22 3.81 13.99
CA VAL A 67 -2.20 5.18 13.46
C VAL A 67 -3.06 6.06 14.37
N ALA A 68 -2.58 7.26 14.66
CA ALA A 68 -3.27 8.25 15.47
C ALA A 68 -3.34 9.62 14.78
N ASN A 69 -4.13 10.53 15.33
CA ASN A 69 -4.32 11.90 14.84
C ASN A 69 -4.85 11.98 13.40
N LEU A 70 -5.75 11.07 13.04
CA LEU A 70 -6.45 11.10 11.77
C LEU A 70 -7.53 12.18 11.78
N ASP A 71 -7.69 12.85 10.64
CA ASP A 71 -8.82 13.73 10.40
C ASP A 71 -10.14 12.94 10.38
N HIS A 72 -11.22 13.53 10.90
CA HIS A 72 -12.53 12.89 10.97
C HIS A 72 -13.09 12.54 9.59
N GLU A 73 -12.85 13.36 8.57
CA GLU A 73 -13.32 13.10 7.22
C GLU A 73 -12.61 11.90 6.61
N LEU A 74 -11.30 11.79 6.85
CA LEU A 74 -10.55 10.60 6.44
C LEU A 74 -11.08 9.33 7.13
N CYS A 75 -11.38 9.40 8.42
CA CYS A 75 -12.00 8.27 9.13
C CYS A 75 -13.33 7.83 8.49
N ARG A 76 -14.18 8.78 8.09
CA ARG A 76 -15.42 8.48 7.36
C ARG A 76 -15.17 7.83 6.01
N ILE A 77 -14.22 8.34 5.23
CA ILE A 77 -13.86 7.76 3.93
C ILE A 77 -13.44 6.30 4.10
N LEU A 78 -12.59 6.01 5.09
CA LEU A 78 -12.11 4.65 5.35
C LEU A 78 -13.25 3.73 5.80
N ASN A 79 -14.14 4.19 6.68
CA ASN A 79 -15.30 3.41 7.16
C ASN A 79 -16.37 3.17 6.09
N ASN A 80 -16.57 4.10 5.16
CA ASN A 80 -17.57 3.99 4.10
C ASN A 80 -17.15 3.01 2.98
N ASN A 81 -15.89 2.58 2.95
CA ASN A 81 -15.36 1.74 1.89
C ASN A 81 -14.79 0.43 2.47
N PRO A 82 -15.57 -0.66 2.58
CA PRO A 82 -15.16 -1.84 3.35
C PRO A 82 -14.21 -2.79 2.60
N SER A 83 -13.63 -2.38 1.47
CA SER A 83 -12.90 -3.28 0.54
C SER A 83 -11.40 -2.98 0.45
N TRP A 84 -10.81 -2.51 1.55
CA TRP A 84 -9.38 -2.21 1.61
C TRP A 84 -8.51 -3.47 1.64
N THR A 85 -7.47 -3.48 0.81
CA THR A 85 -6.31 -4.34 1.02
C THR A 85 -5.36 -3.64 1.98
N VAL A 86 -5.11 -4.27 3.13
CA VAL A 86 -4.24 -3.71 4.18
C VAL A 86 -2.88 -4.38 4.13
N ARG A 87 -1.82 -3.57 4.13
CA ARG A 87 -0.42 -4.04 4.12
C ARG A 87 0.38 -3.33 5.19
N ILE A 88 1.11 -4.09 5.99
CA ILE A 88 2.20 -3.58 6.82
C ILE A 88 3.51 -3.87 6.09
N ARG A 89 4.32 -2.84 5.84
CA ARG A 89 5.65 -2.97 5.24
C ARG A 89 6.67 -2.39 6.20
N ARG A 90 7.72 -3.14 6.52
CA ARG A 90 8.90 -2.63 7.21
C ARG A 90 10.05 -2.50 6.23
N TRP A 91 10.63 -1.31 6.18
CA TRP A 91 11.81 -0.96 5.41
C TRP A 91 12.90 -0.53 6.41
N ASN A 92 13.90 -1.39 6.60
CA ASN A 92 14.88 -1.27 7.67
C ASN A 92 14.22 -1.15 9.06
N ASN A 93 14.25 0.03 9.66
CA ASN A 93 13.65 0.31 10.97
C ASN A 93 12.34 1.10 10.89
N THR A 94 11.93 1.50 9.69
CA THR A 94 10.69 2.23 9.45
C THR A 94 9.59 1.25 9.11
N SER A 95 8.42 1.41 9.71
CA SER A 95 7.23 0.64 9.39
C SER A 95 6.26 1.51 8.63
N PHE A 96 5.42 0.89 7.81
CA PHE A 96 4.42 1.59 7.03
C PHE A 96 3.14 0.78 7.07
N LEU A 97 2.01 1.42 7.37
CA LEU A 97 0.68 0.87 7.14
C LEU A 97 0.16 1.44 5.83
N THR A 98 -0.23 0.58 4.89
CA THR A 98 -0.86 0.97 3.63
C THR A 98 -2.28 0.41 3.56
N LEU A 99 -3.26 1.25 3.23
CA LEU A 99 -4.61 0.83 2.82
C LEU A 99 -4.78 1.13 1.33
N LYS A 100 -4.97 0.09 0.51
CA LYS A 100 -5.23 0.20 -0.93
C LYS A 100 -6.67 -0.18 -1.24
N GLY A 101 -7.39 0.72 -1.89
CA GLY A 101 -8.78 0.54 -2.25
C GLY A 101 -8.95 -0.36 -3.46
N PRO A 102 -10.20 -0.66 -3.83
CA PRO A 102 -10.49 -1.40 -5.06
C PRO A 102 -9.97 -0.62 -6.28
N ARG A 103 -9.51 -1.37 -7.28
CA ARG A 103 -9.02 -0.78 -8.53
C ARG A 103 -10.19 -0.36 -9.42
N SER A 104 -10.12 0.86 -9.97
CA SER A 104 -10.89 1.28 -11.13
C SER A 104 -9.91 1.45 -12.30
N GLY A 105 -9.87 0.44 -13.19
CA GLY A 105 -8.86 0.35 -14.24
C GLY A 105 -7.42 0.28 -13.69
N ALA A 106 -6.59 1.28 -14.05
CA ALA A 106 -5.20 1.36 -13.61
C ALA A 106 -5.01 2.06 -12.24
N VAL A 107 -6.07 2.61 -11.65
CA VAL A 107 -6.01 3.49 -10.47
C VAL A 107 -6.68 2.84 -9.27
N ALA A 108 -6.13 3.05 -8.06
CA ALA A 108 -6.76 2.73 -6.79
C ALA A 108 -6.43 3.82 -5.78
N SER A 109 -7.40 4.16 -4.91
CA SER A 109 -7.12 5.02 -3.76
C SER A 109 -6.11 4.35 -2.84
N GLU A 110 -5.13 5.10 -2.35
CA GLU A 110 -4.09 4.58 -1.48
C GLU A 110 -3.79 5.58 -0.38
N TYR A 111 -3.72 5.07 0.84
CA TYR A 111 -3.30 5.83 2.02
C TYR A 111 -2.13 5.09 2.67
N GLU A 112 -1.09 5.82 3.04
CA GLU A 112 0.10 5.27 3.68
C GLU A 112 0.49 6.14 4.89
N TRP A 113 0.84 5.48 6.00
CA TRP A 113 1.33 6.11 7.23
C TRP A 113 2.62 5.42 7.66
N GLU A 114 3.56 6.20 8.21
CA GLU A 114 4.84 5.76 8.79
C GLU A 114 4.74 5.54 10.31
#